data_AF-A0A2P4QR41-F1
#
_entry.id   AF-A0A2P4QR41-F1
#
_cell.length_a   1.000
_cell.length_b   1.000
_cell.length_c   1.000
_cell.angle_alpha   90.00
_cell.angle_beta   90.00
_cell.angle_gamma   90.00
#
_symmetry.space_group_name_H-M   'P 1'
#
loop_
_entity.id
_entity.type
_entity.pdbx_description
1 polymer ?
#
loop_
_entity_poly.entity_id
_entity_poly.type
_entity_poly.pdbx_seq_one_letter_code
_entity_poly.pdbx_strand_id
1 'polypeptide(L)'
;KDPSDEKPLVNNKEPWVIDHNYERVSAYLDEEETIQLIVGRTTVQIWQGNKDDVFLEYIWSNKTKLRDNDEEDTLNIEELDVGERTFYLKVSWTCKGIKENATIRWPYPDGHVTAIRHACEALAHLNYRKYRLVGHKKNHKFVKLINRISLVIWRFIKKNPVVWKLIDVRYDVMRNIIIGGSTFLVKYILFGEKDTHLHIPQIKRWEDDTIYVKEKIVEQNVESIQDEYDR
;
A
#
# COMPACT_ATOMS: atom_id res chain seq x y z
N LYS A 1 15.97 25.81 7.09
CA LYS A 1 14.72 26.61 6.96
C LYS A 1 13.71 26.06 7.95
N ASP A 2 13.02 26.89 8.73
CA ASP A 2 12.01 26.41 9.67
C ASP A 2 10.84 25.76 8.91
N PRO A 3 10.38 24.56 9.29
CA PRO A 3 9.45 23.75 8.51
C PRO A 3 7.98 24.21 8.50
N SER A 4 7.62 25.38 9.08
CA SER A 4 6.21 25.68 9.39
C SER A 4 5.47 26.65 8.46
N ASP A 5 6.13 27.45 7.61
CA ASP A 5 5.44 28.57 6.89
C ASP A 5 5.48 28.55 5.35
N GLU A 6 6.16 27.59 4.71
CA GLU A 6 6.17 27.52 3.24
C GLU A 6 4.95 26.77 2.67
N LYS A 7 4.30 27.37 1.66
CA LYS A 7 3.09 26.82 1.02
C LYS A 7 3.41 25.45 0.40
N PRO A 8 2.72 24.35 0.77
CA PRO A 8 3.10 23.02 0.32
C PRO A 8 2.74 22.78 -1.17
N LEU A 9 3.60 22.06 -1.90
CA LEU A 9 3.35 21.58 -3.26
C LEU A 9 2.03 20.80 -3.34
N VAL A 10 1.73 20.02 -2.30
CA VAL A 10 0.47 19.29 -2.22
C VAL A 10 -0.23 19.58 -0.89
N ASN A 11 -1.46 20.07 -0.98
CA ASN A 11 -2.40 20.11 0.14
C ASN A 11 -2.97 18.69 0.41
N ASN A 12 -2.05 17.82 0.81
CA ASN A 12 -2.27 16.42 1.10
C ASN A 12 -2.47 16.23 2.60
N LYS A 13 -3.64 16.63 3.09
CA LYS A 13 -4.16 16.08 4.34
C LYS A 13 -4.69 14.70 4.01
N GLU A 14 -4.11 13.66 4.62
CA GLU A 14 -4.57 12.27 4.58
C GLU A 14 -6.11 12.23 4.65
N PRO A 15 -6.81 11.97 3.53
CA PRO A 15 -8.26 12.16 3.45
C PRO A 15 -9.06 11.20 4.35
N TRP A 16 -8.43 10.14 4.84
CA TRP A 16 -8.99 9.18 5.78
C TRP A 16 -8.88 9.60 7.26
N VAL A 17 -8.22 10.72 7.57
CA VAL A 17 -8.18 11.27 8.93
C VAL A 17 -9.44 12.12 9.16
N ILE A 18 -10.14 11.83 10.24
CA ILE A 18 -11.39 12.53 10.62
C ILE A 18 -11.05 13.90 11.20
N ASP A 19 -10.08 13.95 12.11
CA ASP A 19 -9.58 15.19 12.67
C ASP A 19 -8.99 16.09 11.58
N HIS A 20 -9.52 17.29 11.46
CA HIS A 20 -9.09 18.26 10.46
C HIS A 20 -7.87 19.08 10.90
N ASN A 21 -7.54 19.02 12.19
CA ASN A 21 -6.55 19.88 12.84
C ASN A 21 -5.27 19.14 13.24
N TYR A 22 -5.08 17.89 12.83
CA TYR A 22 -3.82 17.20 13.10
C TYR A 22 -2.63 17.93 12.45
N GLU A 23 -1.54 18.00 13.21
CA GLU A 23 -0.28 18.58 12.76
C GLU A 23 0.41 17.67 11.75
N ARG A 24 1.04 18.28 10.76
CA ARG A 24 1.74 17.57 9.68
C ARG A 24 3.07 18.26 9.48
N VAL A 25 4.15 17.48 9.42
CA VAL A 25 5.47 18.01 9.14
C VAL A 25 5.73 17.98 7.63
N SER A 26 6.25 19.07 7.10
CA SER A 26 6.68 19.15 5.71
C SER A 26 8.03 19.84 5.60
N ALA A 27 8.86 19.38 4.67
CA ALA A 27 10.16 19.99 4.38
C ALA A 27 10.46 19.84 2.89
N TYR A 28 11.02 20.88 2.28
CA TYR A 28 11.60 20.78 0.94
C TYR A 28 12.95 20.09 0.99
N LEU A 29 13.24 19.25 0.01
CA LEU A 29 14.48 18.50 -0.12
C LEU A 29 15.43 19.15 -1.14
N ASP A 30 15.06 20.27 -1.72
CA ASP A 30 15.85 21.01 -2.71
C ASP A 30 15.63 22.51 -2.56
N GLU A 31 16.59 23.31 -3.02
CA GLU A 31 16.52 24.78 -2.95
C GLU A 31 15.46 25.34 -3.90
N GLU A 32 15.21 24.66 -5.00
CA GLU A 32 14.23 25.01 -6.02
C GLU A 32 12.78 24.68 -5.61
N GLU A 33 12.58 24.10 -4.43
CA GLU A 33 11.27 23.73 -3.88
C GLU A 33 10.46 22.80 -4.82
N THR A 34 11.14 21.90 -5.53
CA THR A 34 10.50 20.94 -6.46
C THR A 34 10.26 19.58 -5.83
N ILE A 35 10.92 19.26 -4.71
CA ILE A 35 10.76 17.99 -3.99
C ILE A 35 10.35 18.28 -2.54
N GLN A 36 9.21 17.73 -2.14
CA GLN A 36 8.67 17.93 -0.80
C GLN A 36 8.47 16.60 -0.07
N LEU A 37 9.06 16.52 1.13
CA LEU A 37 8.74 15.53 2.15
C LEU A 37 7.49 15.96 2.92
N ILE A 38 6.57 15.01 3.11
CA ILE A 38 5.38 15.16 3.94
C ILE A 38 5.31 13.98 4.91
N VAL A 39 5.37 14.27 6.21
CA VAL A 39 5.09 13.32 7.30
C VAL A 39 3.68 13.61 7.82
N GLY A 40 2.74 12.73 7.44
CA GLY A 40 1.35 12.77 7.89
C GLY A 40 1.13 11.97 9.16
N ARG A 41 -0.14 11.75 9.50
CA ARG A 41 -0.53 10.99 10.69
C ARG A 41 -0.10 9.53 10.61
N THR A 42 -0.23 8.90 9.44
CA THR A 42 0.03 7.47 9.24
C THR A 42 0.96 7.15 8.08
N THR A 43 1.35 8.16 7.29
CA THR A 43 2.15 8.00 6.08
C THR A 43 3.29 9.01 5.99
N VAL A 44 4.34 8.60 5.30
CA VAL A 44 5.47 9.45 4.89
C VAL A 44 5.50 9.46 3.38
N GLN A 45 5.56 10.63 2.76
CA GLN A 45 5.40 10.78 1.31
C GLN A 45 6.43 11.75 0.74
N ILE A 46 7.00 11.42 -0.42
CA ILE A 46 7.78 12.36 -1.24
C ILE A 46 6.99 12.70 -2.49
N TRP A 47 6.82 14.00 -2.69
CA TRP A 47 6.18 14.57 -3.86
C TRP A 47 7.21 15.35 -4.65
N GLN A 48 7.21 15.18 -5.96
CA GLN A 48 8.07 15.94 -6.87
C GLN A 48 7.22 16.61 -7.94
N GLY A 49 7.57 17.84 -8.32
CA GLY A 49 6.96 18.51 -9.45
C GLY A 49 7.00 20.03 -9.37
N ASN A 50 6.24 20.65 -10.25
CA ASN A 50 6.00 22.10 -10.24
C ASN A 50 4.54 22.38 -9.83
N LYS A 51 4.13 23.65 -9.82
CA LYS A 51 2.77 24.05 -9.40
C LYS A 51 1.64 23.39 -10.22
N ASP A 52 1.93 22.93 -11.43
CA ASP A 52 0.92 22.45 -12.40
C ASP A 52 0.93 20.91 -12.56
N ASP A 53 2.07 20.26 -12.41
CA ASP A 53 2.22 18.81 -12.49
C ASP A 53 3.08 18.27 -11.34
N VAL A 54 2.40 17.75 -10.33
CA VAL A 54 3.02 17.10 -9.17
C VAL A 54 2.78 15.61 -9.25
N PHE A 55 3.81 14.80 -9.01
CA PHE A 55 3.75 13.34 -8.96
C PHE A 55 4.29 12.81 -7.62
N LEU A 56 3.82 11.62 -7.26
CA LEU A 56 4.28 10.91 -6.08
C LEU A 56 5.54 10.13 -6.46
N GLU A 57 6.61 10.32 -5.71
CA GLU A 57 7.90 9.65 -5.93
C GLU A 57 8.13 8.52 -4.92
N TYR A 58 7.67 8.71 -3.69
CA TYR A 58 7.80 7.71 -2.63
C TYR A 58 6.63 7.79 -1.64
N ILE A 59 6.25 6.63 -1.10
CA ILE A 59 5.31 6.53 0.01
C ILE A 59 5.70 5.40 0.95
N TRP A 60 5.49 5.63 2.24
CA TRP A 60 5.55 4.64 3.30
C TRP A 60 4.37 4.81 4.25
N SER A 61 3.95 3.73 4.91
CA SER A 61 2.93 3.76 5.95
C SER A 61 3.32 2.90 7.14
N ASN A 62 2.73 3.19 8.30
CA ASN A 62 2.94 2.44 9.54
C ASN A 62 2.22 1.07 9.59
N LYS A 63 1.58 0.65 8.48
CA LYS A 63 0.92 -0.66 8.28
C LYS A 63 -0.15 -1.01 9.32
N THR A 64 -0.61 -0.05 10.12
CA THR A 64 -1.60 -0.32 11.15
C THR A 64 -2.94 -0.63 10.48
N LYS A 65 -3.56 -1.71 10.93
CA LYS A 65 -4.94 -2.03 10.56
C LYS A 65 -5.88 -1.19 11.42
N LEU A 66 -7.00 -0.77 10.83
CA LEU A 66 -7.98 0.06 11.53
C LEU A 66 -8.41 -0.57 12.86
N ARG A 67 -8.50 0.29 13.88
CA ARG A 67 -9.22 0.13 15.16
C ARG A 67 -10.18 1.30 15.35
N ASP A 68 -10.95 1.29 16.44
CA ASP A 68 -11.85 2.38 16.79
C ASP A 68 -11.12 3.61 17.37
N ASN A 69 -9.86 3.49 17.81
CA ASN A 69 -9.08 4.61 18.36
C ASN A 69 -7.99 5.11 17.39
N ASP A 70 -8.16 6.35 16.92
CA ASP A 70 -7.34 6.95 15.86
C ASP A 70 -6.00 7.50 16.37
N GLU A 71 -5.86 7.72 17.67
CA GLU A 71 -4.68 8.34 18.27
C GLU A 71 -3.48 7.39 18.29
N GLU A 72 -3.73 6.09 18.49
CA GLU A 72 -2.71 5.02 18.54
C GLU A 72 -1.86 4.96 17.26
N ASP A 73 -2.45 5.26 16.11
CA ASP A 73 -1.81 5.19 14.80
C ASP A 73 -0.90 6.39 14.46
N THR A 74 -0.80 7.40 15.32
CA THR A 74 -0.10 8.65 14.98
C THR A 74 1.40 8.47 15.03
N LEU A 75 2.07 8.89 13.95
CA LEU A 75 3.53 8.93 13.86
C LEU A 75 4.10 10.03 14.75
N ASN A 76 4.95 9.63 15.69
CA ASN A 76 5.79 10.52 16.48
C ASN A 76 7.19 10.56 15.85
N ILE A 77 7.66 11.74 15.48
CA ILE A 77 9.01 11.94 14.94
C ILE A 77 10.00 11.94 16.09
N GLU A 78 10.90 10.96 16.10
CA GLU A 78 12.01 10.89 17.06
C GLU A 78 13.24 11.66 16.54
N GLU A 79 13.47 11.60 15.22
CA GLU A 79 14.62 12.21 14.56
C GLU A 79 14.25 12.49 13.10
N LEU A 80 14.59 13.67 12.59
CA LEU A 80 14.39 14.05 11.20
C LEU A 80 15.58 14.87 10.71
N ASP A 81 16.36 14.27 9.81
CA ASP A 81 17.42 14.96 9.08
C ASP A 81 17.03 15.09 7.62
N VAL A 82 17.14 16.30 7.09
CA VAL A 82 16.82 16.63 5.71
C VAL A 82 18.08 17.16 5.04
N GLY A 83 18.40 16.61 3.87
CA GLY A 83 19.51 17.05 3.04
C GLY A 83 19.08 17.25 1.59
N GLU A 84 20.03 17.64 0.74
CA GLU A 84 19.76 17.80 -0.69
C GLU A 84 19.33 16.46 -1.29
N ARG A 85 18.07 16.41 -1.76
CA ARG A 85 17.38 15.27 -2.34
C ARG A 85 17.43 14.01 -1.45
N THR A 86 17.55 14.19 -0.14
CA THR A 86 17.68 13.09 0.81
C THR A 86 16.96 13.38 2.12
N PHE A 87 16.49 12.33 2.80
CA PHE A 87 16.08 12.44 4.20
C PHE A 87 16.37 11.16 4.98
N TYR A 88 16.55 11.36 6.28
CA TYR A 88 16.56 10.31 7.30
C TYR A 88 15.48 10.65 8.32
N LEU A 89 14.64 9.68 8.63
CA LEU A 89 13.50 9.85 9.52
C LEU A 89 13.39 8.64 10.44
N LYS A 90 13.37 8.87 11.74
CA LYS A 90 13.04 7.87 12.76
C LYS A 90 11.69 8.22 13.37
N VAL A 91 10.75 7.29 13.30
CA VAL A 91 9.39 7.47 13.82
C VAL A 91 9.02 6.34 14.76
N SER A 92 8.17 6.64 15.74
CA SER A 92 7.50 5.64 16.56
C SER A 92 5.99 5.88 16.63
N TRP A 93 5.23 4.81 16.85
CA TRP A 93 3.77 4.85 17.03
C TRP A 93 3.35 3.70 17.93
N THR A 94 2.09 3.70 18.38
CA THR A 94 1.58 2.65 19.26
C THR A 94 0.59 1.78 18.49
N CYS A 95 0.93 0.53 18.22
CA CYS A 95 0.01 -0.41 17.60
C CYS A 95 -0.45 -1.42 18.63
N LYS A 96 -1.74 -1.41 18.99
CA LYS A 96 -2.31 -2.36 19.96
C LYS A 96 -1.68 -2.32 21.36
N GLY A 97 -1.32 -1.13 21.82
CA GLY A 97 -0.60 -0.93 23.08
C GLY A 97 0.88 -1.34 23.02
N ILE A 98 1.36 -1.77 21.86
CA ILE A 98 2.78 -2.10 21.62
C ILE A 98 3.42 -0.91 20.92
N LYS A 99 4.53 -0.41 21.47
CA LYS A 99 5.31 0.64 20.83
C LYS A 99 6.07 0.04 19.65
N GLU A 100 5.79 0.55 18.46
CA GLU A 100 6.46 0.22 17.20
C GLU A 100 7.36 1.37 16.77
N ASN A 101 8.36 1.09 15.96
CA ASN A 101 9.21 2.10 15.36
C ASN A 101 9.63 1.73 13.94
N ALA A 102 10.05 2.74 13.18
CA ALA A 102 10.64 2.55 11.87
C ALA A 102 11.70 3.61 11.61
N THR A 103 12.75 3.18 10.92
CA THR A 103 13.75 4.07 10.33
C THR A 103 13.54 4.09 8.84
N ILE A 104 13.35 5.29 8.31
CA ILE A 104 13.04 5.54 6.91
C ILE A 104 14.16 6.41 6.33
N ARG A 105 14.69 5.99 5.20
CA ARG A 105 15.67 6.76 4.43
C ARG A 105 15.15 6.96 3.03
N TRP A 106 15.49 8.06 2.39
CA TRP A 106 15.23 8.22 0.97
C TRP A 106 16.34 9.08 0.35
N PRO A 107 16.83 8.70 -0.85
CA PRO A 107 16.58 7.43 -1.54
C PRO A 107 17.25 6.24 -0.80
N TYR A 108 16.74 5.03 -1.03
CA TYR A 108 17.43 3.81 -0.59
C TYR A 108 18.50 3.41 -1.62
N PRO A 109 19.68 2.90 -1.19
CA PRO A 109 20.75 2.49 -2.09
C PRO A 109 20.49 1.12 -2.77
N ASP A 110 19.26 0.61 -2.74
CA ASP A 110 18.89 -0.76 -3.15
C ASP A 110 18.15 -0.81 -4.50
N GLY A 111 18.33 0.19 -5.35
CA GLY A 111 17.71 0.24 -6.66
C GLY A 111 16.18 0.31 -6.61
N HIS A 112 15.63 1.02 -5.62
CA HIS A 112 14.20 1.21 -5.36
C HIS A 112 13.45 -0.02 -4.83
N VAL A 113 14.12 -1.14 -4.51
CA VAL A 113 13.46 -2.35 -4.00
C VAL A 113 12.63 -2.05 -2.74
N THR A 114 13.23 -1.39 -1.75
CA THR A 114 12.53 -1.02 -0.51
C THR A 114 11.42 0.00 -0.77
N ALA A 115 11.66 0.96 -1.68
CA ALA A 115 10.65 1.95 -2.05
C ALA A 115 9.39 1.30 -2.65
N ILE A 116 9.55 0.32 -3.53
CA ILE A 116 8.43 -0.38 -4.16
C ILE A 116 7.71 -1.30 -3.17
N ARG A 117 8.44 -1.95 -2.27
CA ARG A 117 7.84 -2.69 -1.15
C ARG A 117 6.94 -1.77 -0.32
N HIS A 118 7.45 -0.60 0.07
CA HIS A 118 6.69 0.38 0.85
C HIS A 118 5.46 0.90 0.09
N ALA A 119 5.57 1.11 -1.23
CA ALA A 119 4.44 1.48 -2.07
C ALA A 119 3.33 0.40 -2.08
N CYS A 120 3.70 -0.88 -2.18
CA CYS A 120 2.73 -1.98 -2.15
C CYS A 120 2.06 -2.07 -0.76
N GLU A 121 2.84 -1.97 0.32
CA GLU A 121 2.32 -1.96 1.70
C GLU A 121 1.40 -0.76 1.96
N ALA A 122 1.72 0.40 1.40
CA ALA A 122 0.87 1.58 1.48
C ALA A 122 -0.48 1.37 0.77
N LEU A 123 -0.53 0.68 -0.38
CA LEU A 123 -1.82 0.35 -1.02
C LEU A 123 -2.72 -0.47 -0.08
N ALA A 124 -2.17 -1.50 0.55
CA ALA A 124 -2.90 -2.33 1.50
C ALA A 124 -3.38 -1.49 2.71
N HIS A 125 -2.51 -0.67 3.27
CA HIS A 125 -2.80 0.26 4.37
C HIS A 125 -3.96 1.20 4.07
N LEU A 126 -4.01 1.73 2.84
CA LEU A 126 -5.05 2.64 2.39
C LEU A 126 -6.37 1.93 2.13
N ASN A 127 -6.36 0.70 1.61
CA ASN A 127 -7.61 -0.04 1.38
C ASN A 127 -8.36 -0.31 2.68
N TYR A 128 -7.67 -0.55 3.81
CA TYR A 128 -8.33 -0.65 5.11
C TYR A 128 -9.06 0.64 5.49
N ARG A 129 -8.53 1.81 5.10
CA ARG A 129 -9.02 3.15 5.46
C ARG A 129 -10.12 3.71 4.56
N LYS A 130 -10.46 3.03 3.45
CA LYS A 130 -11.46 3.53 2.49
C LYS A 130 -12.85 3.78 3.10
N TYR A 131 -13.20 3.04 4.14
CA TYR A 131 -14.52 3.12 4.78
C TYR A 131 -14.70 4.36 5.66
N ARG A 132 -13.62 5.09 5.97
CA ARG A 132 -13.65 6.32 6.78
C ARG A 132 -13.82 7.60 5.96
N LEU A 133 -13.83 7.46 4.64
CA LEU A 133 -13.91 8.61 3.77
C LEU A 133 -15.34 9.15 3.76
N VAL A 134 -15.53 10.34 4.31
CA VAL A 134 -16.81 11.04 4.29
C VAL A 134 -16.79 12.13 3.22
N GLY A 135 -17.68 12.01 2.23
CA GLY A 135 -17.92 13.00 1.19
C GLY A 135 -17.06 12.88 -0.06
N HIS A 136 -17.59 13.39 -1.18
CA HIS A 136 -17.00 13.24 -2.52
C HIS A 136 -15.59 13.82 -2.66
N LYS A 137 -15.30 14.94 -1.99
CA LYS A 137 -13.97 15.59 -2.07
C LYS A 137 -12.87 14.71 -1.46
N LYS A 138 -13.12 14.10 -0.29
CA LYS A 138 -12.16 13.18 0.36
C LYS A 138 -11.97 11.91 -0.48
N ASN A 139 -13.06 11.35 -1.01
CA ASN A 139 -13.02 10.21 -1.94
C ASN A 139 -12.19 10.48 -3.18
N HIS A 140 -12.38 11.63 -3.83
CA HIS A 140 -11.61 11.98 -5.03
C HIS A 140 -10.10 12.09 -4.74
N LYS A 141 -9.73 12.75 -3.63
CA LYS A 141 -8.32 12.84 -3.19
C LYS A 141 -7.73 11.46 -2.91
N PHE A 142 -8.49 10.59 -2.24
CA PHE A 142 -8.08 9.22 -1.95
C PHE A 142 -7.83 8.41 -3.22
N VAL A 143 -8.78 8.39 -4.16
CA VAL A 143 -8.63 7.68 -5.44
C VAL A 143 -7.45 8.23 -6.24
N LYS A 144 -7.26 9.56 -6.26
CA LYS A 144 -6.10 10.19 -6.92
C LYS A 144 -4.78 9.70 -6.33
N LEU A 145 -4.68 9.56 -4.99
CA LEU A 145 -3.49 9.01 -4.34
C LEU A 145 -3.27 7.53 -4.70
N ILE A 146 -4.30 6.69 -4.64
CA ILE A 146 -4.21 5.27 -5.04
C ILE A 146 -3.71 5.12 -6.48
N ASN A 147 -4.21 5.95 -7.39
CA ASN A 147 -3.77 5.95 -8.78
C ASN A 147 -2.29 6.32 -8.90
N ARG A 148 -1.83 7.33 -8.15
CA ARG A 148 -0.42 7.74 -8.15
C ARG A 148 0.50 6.65 -7.61
N ILE A 149 0.13 6.01 -6.50
CA ILE A 149 0.89 4.86 -5.96
C ILE A 149 0.92 3.72 -6.99
N SER A 150 -0.21 3.44 -7.62
CA SER A 150 -0.29 2.40 -8.66
C SER A 150 0.62 2.71 -9.85
N LEU A 151 0.74 3.98 -10.25
CA LEU A 151 1.66 4.42 -11.31
C LEU A 151 3.13 4.26 -10.92
N VAL A 152 3.51 4.55 -9.66
CA VAL A 152 4.87 4.32 -9.16
C VAL A 152 5.25 2.84 -9.30
N ILE A 153 4.38 1.95 -8.83
CA ILE A 153 4.60 0.49 -8.91
C ILE A 153 4.64 0.06 -10.39
N TRP A 154 3.68 0.47 -11.19
CA TRP A 154 3.60 0.09 -12.61
C TRP A 154 4.85 0.53 -13.40
N ARG A 155 5.31 1.77 -13.23
CA ARG A 155 6.53 2.28 -13.88
C ARG A 155 7.75 1.44 -13.52
N PHE A 156 7.87 1.04 -12.25
CA PHE A 156 8.95 0.17 -11.81
C PHE A 156 8.87 -1.22 -12.43
N ILE A 157 7.69 -1.86 -12.42
CA ILE A 157 7.49 -3.20 -13.01
C ILE A 157 7.87 -3.17 -14.49
N LYS A 158 7.41 -2.15 -15.22
CA LYS A 158 7.68 -1.98 -16.64
C LYS A 158 9.19 -1.83 -16.93
N LYS A 159 9.91 -1.07 -16.09
CA LYS A 159 11.35 -0.82 -16.27
C LYS A 159 12.22 -1.99 -15.78
N ASN A 160 11.82 -2.66 -14.69
CA ASN A 160 12.61 -3.66 -13.98
C ASN A 160 11.81 -4.95 -13.70
N PRO A 161 11.30 -5.66 -14.73
CA PRO A 161 10.42 -6.82 -14.54
C PRO A 161 11.10 -8.00 -13.83
N VAL A 162 12.41 -8.19 -14.04
CA VAL A 162 13.18 -9.24 -13.35
C VAL A 162 13.33 -8.92 -11.87
N VAL A 163 13.64 -7.68 -11.52
CA VAL A 163 13.75 -7.25 -10.12
C VAL A 163 12.39 -7.34 -9.44
N TRP A 164 11.30 -6.94 -10.11
CA TRP A 164 9.94 -7.13 -9.60
C TRP A 164 9.67 -8.57 -9.17
N LYS A 165 9.99 -9.57 -10.02
CA LYS A 165 9.82 -10.99 -9.68
C LYS A 165 10.59 -11.38 -8.41
N LEU A 166 11.81 -10.89 -8.25
CA LEU A 166 12.61 -11.16 -7.05
C LEU A 166 12.01 -10.49 -5.80
N ILE A 167 11.49 -9.26 -5.93
CA ILE A 167 10.78 -8.57 -4.83
C ILE A 167 9.55 -9.37 -4.43
N ASP A 168 8.77 -9.84 -5.39
CA ASP A 168 7.57 -10.64 -5.15
C ASP A 168 7.88 -11.97 -4.48
N VAL A 169 8.90 -12.69 -4.95
CA VAL A 169 9.37 -13.93 -4.31
C VAL A 169 9.83 -13.68 -2.87
N ARG A 170 10.55 -12.59 -2.62
CA ARG A 170 11.17 -12.32 -1.31
C ARG A 170 10.20 -11.75 -0.28
N TYR A 171 9.30 -10.88 -0.71
CA TYR A 171 8.47 -10.06 0.19
C TYR A 171 6.96 -10.24 0.00
N ASP A 172 6.53 -11.08 -0.94
CA ASP A 172 5.11 -11.32 -1.23
C ASP A 172 4.35 -10.00 -1.51
N VAL A 173 4.93 -9.15 -2.36
CA VAL A 173 4.33 -7.84 -2.66
C VAL A 173 3.02 -7.97 -3.43
N MET A 174 2.81 -9.06 -4.18
CA MET A 174 1.52 -9.34 -4.83
C MET A 174 0.37 -9.44 -3.83
N ARG A 175 0.57 -10.05 -2.65
CA ARG A 175 -0.43 -10.07 -1.58
C ARG A 175 -0.87 -8.66 -1.17
N ASN A 176 0.07 -7.74 -1.04
CA ASN A 176 -0.23 -6.35 -0.70
C ASN A 176 -1.00 -5.63 -1.83
N ILE A 177 -0.71 -5.92 -3.10
CA ILE A 177 -1.46 -5.39 -4.24
C ILE A 177 -2.91 -5.90 -4.25
N ILE A 178 -3.11 -7.20 -3.99
CA ILE A 178 -4.45 -7.81 -3.91
C ILE A 178 -5.24 -7.19 -2.75
N ILE A 179 -4.64 -7.12 -1.55
CA ILE A 179 -5.26 -6.48 -0.39
C ILE A 179 -5.53 -5.00 -0.68
N GLY A 180 -4.64 -4.32 -1.41
CA GLY A 180 -4.81 -2.93 -1.83
C GLY A 180 -5.96 -2.70 -2.82
N GLY A 181 -6.52 -3.76 -3.41
CA GLY A 181 -7.65 -3.68 -4.33
C GLY A 181 -7.32 -3.05 -5.69
N SER A 182 -6.04 -2.98 -6.07
CA SER A 182 -5.62 -2.41 -7.36
C SER A 182 -5.84 -3.42 -8.50
N THR A 183 -7.05 -3.47 -9.03
CA THR A 183 -7.41 -4.37 -10.15
C THR A 183 -6.58 -4.12 -11.39
N PHE A 184 -6.16 -2.88 -11.62
CA PHE A 184 -5.25 -2.49 -12.70
C PHE A 184 -3.90 -3.21 -12.58
N LEU A 185 -3.23 -3.10 -11.42
CA LEU A 185 -1.94 -3.75 -11.19
C LEU A 185 -2.05 -5.26 -11.23
N VAL A 186 -3.09 -5.84 -10.61
CA VAL A 186 -3.33 -7.29 -10.64
C VAL A 186 -3.45 -7.78 -12.09
N LYS A 187 -4.29 -7.13 -12.90
CA LYS A 187 -4.44 -7.50 -14.32
C LYS A 187 -3.14 -7.34 -15.09
N TYR A 188 -2.39 -6.26 -14.85
CA TYR A 188 -1.12 -6.02 -15.52
C TYR A 188 -0.05 -7.06 -15.16
N ILE A 189 0.03 -7.48 -13.89
CA ILE A 189 0.99 -8.48 -13.43
C ILE A 189 0.65 -9.87 -13.98
N LEU A 190 -0.64 -10.24 -14.00
CA LEU A 190 -1.06 -11.58 -14.43
C LEU A 190 -1.17 -11.73 -15.95
N PHE A 191 -1.61 -10.68 -16.65
CA PHE A 191 -2.01 -10.74 -18.06
C PHE A 191 -1.36 -9.64 -18.90
N GLY A 192 -0.30 -9.01 -18.40
CA GLY A 192 0.39 -7.92 -19.07
C GLY A 192 1.09 -8.34 -20.37
N GLU A 193 2.15 -7.62 -20.71
CA GLU A 193 2.88 -7.90 -21.95
C GLU A 193 3.38 -9.35 -21.98
N LYS A 194 3.13 -10.01 -23.12
CA LYS A 194 3.44 -11.44 -23.34
C LYS A 194 4.88 -11.73 -22.93
N ASP A 195 5.09 -12.87 -22.27
CA ASP A 195 6.38 -13.47 -21.90
C ASP A 195 7.09 -12.98 -20.63
N THR A 196 6.51 -12.04 -19.87
CA THR A 196 7.21 -11.50 -18.69
C THR A 196 7.08 -12.34 -17.40
N HIS A 197 6.07 -13.22 -17.31
CA HIS A 197 5.77 -14.08 -16.14
C HIS A 197 6.02 -13.35 -14.79
N LEU A 198 5.40 -12.18 -14.62
CA LEU A 198 5.71 -11.22 -13.54
C LEU A 198 5.35 -11.70 -12.13
N HIS A 199 4.55 -12.77 -12.03
CA HIS A 199 4.18 -13.39 -10.78
C HIS A 199 4.39 -14.89 -10.86
N ILE A 200 5.02 -15.45 -9.83
CA ILE A 200 5.14 -16.89 -9.63
C ILE A 200 4.31 -17.19 -8.39
N PRO A 201 3.12 -17.79 -8.54
CA PRO A 201 2.29 -18.17 -7.41
C PRO A 201 3.08 -19.05 -6.44
N GLN A 202 3.22 -18.60 -5.19
CA GLN A 202 3.83 -19.42 -4.16
C GLN A 202 2.77 -20.39 -3.62
N ILE A 203 2.87 -21.67 -3.99
CA ILE A 203 2.17 -22.74 -3.28
C ILE A 203 2.92 -22.99 -1.97
N LYS A 204 2.82 -22.07 -1.01
CA LYS A 204 3.09 -22.43 0.39
C LYS A 204 1.80 -23.01 0.95
N ARG A 205 1.55 -24.29 0.69
CA ARG A 205 0.61 -25.05 1.53
C ARG A 205 1.22 -25.09 2.93
N TRP A 206 0.59 -24.41 3.89
CA TRP A 206 0.84 -24.70 5.30
C TRP A 206 0.29 -26.11 5.56
N GLU A 207 0.97 -26.92 6.38
CA GLU A 207 0.59 -28.32 6.63
C GLU A 207 -0.83 -28.46 7.21
N ASP A 208 -1.41 -27.38 7.75
CA ASP A 208 -2.74 -27.36 8.37
C ASP A 208 -3.88 -26.92 7.43
N ASP A 209 -3.62 -26.60 6.16
CA ASP A 209 -4.67 -26.21 5.19
C ASP A 209 -5.33 -27.44 4.52
N THR A 210 -5.79 -28.41 5.31
CA THR A 210 -6.68 -29.46 4.81
C THR A 210 -8.03 -28.84 4.43
N ILE A 211 -8.26 -28.67 3.13
CA ILE A 211 -9.56 -28.34 2.57
C ILE A 211 -10.44 -29.59 2.69
N TYR A 212 -11.38 -29.60 3.63
CA TYR A 212 -12.48 -30.57 3.62
C TYR A 212 -13.40 -30.25 2.44
N VAL A 213 -13.13 -30.87 1.30
CA VAL A 213 -14.10 -30.93 0.21
C VAL A 213 -15.22 -31.83 0.71
N LYS A 214 -16.36 -31.24 1.11
CA LYS A 214 -17.58 -32.02 1.29
C LYS A 214 -18.01 -32.52 -0.07
N GLU A 215 -17.64 -33.75 -0.39
CA GLU A 215 -18.29 -34.50 -1.45
C GLU A 215 -19.77 -34.59 -1.10
N LYS A 216 -20.61 -33.90 -1.87
CA LYS A 216 -22.04 -34.19 -1.88
C LYS A 216 -22.18 -35.56 -2.49
N ILE A 217 -22.37 -36.58 -1.67
CA ILE A 217 -22.93 -37.85 -2.12
C ILE A 217 -24.34 -37.52 -2.61
N VAL A 218 -24.52 -37.56 -3.92
CA VAL A 218 -25.86 -37.60 -4.52
C VAL A 218 -26.26 -39.07 -4.46
N GLU A 219 -26.98 -39.46 -3.42
CA GLU A 219 -27.69 -40.74 -3.41
C GLU A 219 -28.76 -40.68 -4.50
N GLN A 220 -28.49 -41.34 -5.63
CA GLN A 220 -29.51 -41.67 -6.60
C GLN A 220 -30.37 -42.78 -5.98
N ASN A 221 -31.60 -42.43 -5.58
CA ASN A 221 -32.64 -43.40 -5.31
C ASN A 221 -32.94 -44.18 -6.59
N VAL A 222 -32.30 -45.34 -6.76
CA VAL A 222 -32.68 -46.36 -7.74
C VAL A 222 -33.14 -47.58 -6.96
N GLU A 223 -34.34 -47.49 -6.40
CA GLU A 223 -35.05 -48.67 -5.88
C GLU A 223 -36.56 -48.38 -5.84
N SER A 224 -37.17 -48.35 -7.03
CA SER A 224 -38.62 -48.53 -7.17
C SER A 224 -39.02 -48.88 -8.60
N ILE A 225 -38.40 -49.90 -9.21
CA ILE A 225 -39.01 -50.66 -10.32
C ILE A 225 -38.53 -52.11 -10.19
N GLN A 226 -39.03 -52.84 -9.19
CA GLN A 226 -38.91 -54.30 -9.13
C GLN A 226 -40.12 -54.93 -8.41
N ASP A 227 -41.33 -54.41 -8.65
CA ASP A 227 -42.58 -54.97 -8.09
C ASP A 227 -43.71 -54.99 -9.12
N GLU A 228 -43.42 -55.35 -10.38
CA GLU A 228 -44.47 -55.61 -11.38
C GLU A 228 -44.10 -56.72 -12.37
N TYR A 229 -43.52 -57.84 -11.90
CA TYR A 229 -43.40 -59.06 -12.71
C TYR A 229 -43.55 -60.40 -11.98
N ASP A 230 -43.99 -60.43 -10.71
CA ASP A 230 -44.39 -61.68 -10.05
C ASP A 230 -45.61 -61.47 -9.13
N ARG A 231 -46.79 -61.26 -9.74
CA ARG A 231 -48.08 -61.76 -9.22
C ARG A 231 -49.20 -61.69 -10.24
#